data_AF-A0A968J3R0-F1
#
_entry.id   AF-A0A968J3R0-F1
#
_cell.length_a   1.000
_cell.length_b   1.000
_cell.length_c   1.000
_cell.angle_alpha   90.00
_cell.angle_beta   90.00
_cell.angle_gamma   90.00
#
_symmetry.space_group_name_H-M   'P 1'
#
loop_
_entity.id
_entity.type
_entity.pdbx_description
1 polymer ?
#
loop_
_entity_poly.entity_id
_entity_poly.type
_entity_poly.pdbx_seq_one_letter_code
_entity_poly.pdbx_strand_id
1 'polypeptide(L)'
;MVGVGVNVGAGIGGPVGGAGGSTGNRRDLGVGPHFRNDPIRLRGTAGGQEPLARLAGTAGRCRGFAQAQPNHTLVLQDNVFLDVLAYSDDPQGDVTLLVRGADGTAWCADREYRGRSPQIARRRFPQGTYQIWWPPAKPIAPQLTPFP
;
A
#
# COMPACT_ATOMS: atom_id res chain seq x y z
N MET A 1 -8.83 1.27 12.07
CA MET A 1 -7.65 0.57 11.53
C MET A 1 -7.43 1.07 10.10
N VAL A 2 -6.23 0.97 9.54
CA VAL A 2 -5.99 1.31 8.13
C VAL A 2 -5.85 -0.01 7.36
N GLY A 3 -6.72 -0.19 6.37
CA GLY A 3 -6.75 -1.37 5.52
C GLY A 3 -6.34 -1.03 4.09
N VAL A 4 -5.61 -1.93 3.43
CA VAL A 4 -5.35 -1.85 2.00
C VAL A 4 -6.05 -2.99 1.29
N GLY A 5 -6.91 -2.64 0.34
CA GLY A 5 -7.47 -3.55 -0.64
C GLY A 5 -6.52 -3.63 -1.83
N VAL A 6 -5.94 -4.80 -2.06
CA VAL A 6 -5.20 -5.07 -3.30
C VAL A 6 -6.13 -5.82 -4.23
N ASN A 7 -6.42 -5.23 -5.39
CA ASN A 7 -7.19 -5.85 -6.46
C ASN A 7 -6.27 -6.21 -7.63
N VAL A 8 -6.31 -7.48 -8.05
CA VAL A 8 -5.40 -8.09 -9.03
C VAL A 8 -6.24 -8.70 -10.15
N GLY A 9 -6.44 -7.93 -11.20
CA GLY A 9 -7.01 -8.43 -12.45
C GLY A 9 -6.06 -9.42 -13.13
N ALA A 10 -6.47 -10.69 -13.20
CA ALA A 10 -5.70 -11.75 -13.84
C ALA A 10 -5.60 -11.53 -15.37
N GLY A 11 -4.36 -11.42 -15.88
CA GLY A 11 -4.05 -11.65 -17.29
C GLY A 11 -4.14 -13.14 -17.62
N ILE A 12 -4.79 -13.45 -18.73
CA ILE A 12 -5.07 -14.79 -19.23
C ILE A 12 -3.78 -15.60 -19.53
N GLY A 13 -3.61 -16.78 -18.91
CA GLY A 13 -2.64 -17.78 -19.38
C GLY A 13 -2.22 -18.89 -18.40
N GLY A 14 -2.81 -20.09 -18.54
CA GLY A 14 -2.22 -21.43 -18.27
C GLY A 14 -2.02 -21.89 -16.82
N PRO A 15 -2.34 -23.15 -16.43
CA PRO A 15 -2.64 -23.55 -15.05
C PRO A 15 -1.41 -23.72 -14.15
N VAL A 16 -1.45 -23.19 -12.93
CA VAL A 16 -0.61 -23.66 -11.81
C VAL A 16 -1.31 -23.41 -10.48
N GLY A 17 -1.22 -24.41 -9.60
CA GLY A 17 -2.07 -24.57 -8.42
C GLY A 17 -1.72 -23.70 -7.22
N GLY A 18 -2.78 -23.33 -6.49
CA GLY A 18 -2.89 -23.31 -5.04
C GLY A 18 -1.99 -22.37 -4.23
N ALA A 19 -2.59 -21.35 -3.60
CA ALA A 19 -2.76 -21.31 -2.14
C ALA A 19 -3.40 -19.99 -1.63
N GLY A 20 -4.57 -20.14 -1.00
CA GLY A 20 -4.78 -19.67 0.38
C GLY A 20 -5.05 -18.18 0.62
N GLY A 21 -6.34 -17.84 0.72
CA GLY A 21 -6.83 -16.60 1.34
C GLY A 21 -6.34 -16.48 2.77
N SER A 22 -5.45 -15.52 3.00
CA SER A 22 -4.99 -15.16 4.33
C SER A 22 -5.45 -13.74 4.67
N THR A 23 -6.59 -13.65 5.34
CA THR A 23 -6.88 -12.51 6.21
C THR A 23 -5.95 -12.61 7.43
N GLY A 24 -4.79 -11.97 7.36
CA GLY A 24 -3.81 -11.89 8.44
C GLY A 24 -2.90 -10.69 8.24
N ASN A 25 -2.21 -10.25 9.30
CA ASN A 25 -1.17 -9.22 9.27
C ASN A 25 0.08 -9.72 8.52
N ARG A 26 -0.10 -10.22 7.30
CA ARG A 26 0.94 -10.80 6.46
C ARG A 26 1.76 -9.66 5.90
N ARG A 27 2.96 -9.45 6.43
CA ARG A 27 3.90 -8.42 5.98
C ARG A 27 4.41 -8.63 4.56
N ASP A 28 4.46 -9.88 4.08
CA ASP A 28 4.96 -10.19 2.73
C ASP A 28 3.90 -10.92 1.89
N LEU A 29 3.49 -10.32 0.78
CA LEU A 29 2.47 -10.83 -0.12
C LEU A 29 3.10 -11.22 -1.46
N GLY A 30 3.02 -12.50 -1.84
CA GLY A 30 3.34 -12.95 -3.19
C GLY A 30 2.10 -12.92 -4.09
N VAL A 31 2.19 -12.23 -5.22
CA VAL A 31 1.18 -12.26 -6.28
C VAL A 31 1.81 -12.84 -7.52
N GLY A 32 1.34 -14.03 -7.89
CA GLY A 32 1.75 -14.71 -9.11
C GLY A 32 0.55 -15.11 -9.96
N PRO A 33 0.80 -15.90 -11.01
CA PRO A 33 -0.24 -16.49 -11.83
C PRO A 33 -1.30 -17.18 -10.96
N HIS A 34 -2.58 -17.01 -11.31
CA HIS A 34 -3.73 -17.57 -10.58
C HIS A 34 -3.91 -17.09 -9.15
N PHE A 35 -3.42 -15.91 -8.80
CA PHE A 35 -3.78 -15.29 -7.52
C PHE A 35 -5.31 -15.20 -7.39
N ARG A 36 -5.89 -15.89 -6.39
CA ARG A 36 -7.35 -16.01 -6.22
C ARG A 36 -7.93 -15.15 -5.10
N ASN A 37 -7.08 -14.54 -4.28
CA ASN A 37 -7.53 -13.78 -3.11
C ASN A 37 -7.70 -12.30 -3.45
N ASP A 38 -8.48 -12.02 -4.48
CA ASP A 38 -8.79 -10.68 -4.91
C ASP A 38 -10.23 -10.30 -4.49
N PRO A 39 -10.44 -9.23 -3.70
CA PRO A 39 -9.42 -8.36 -3.11
C PRO A 39 -8.87 -8.95 -1.81
N ILE A 40 -7.55 -8.84 -1.61
CA ILE A 40 -6.94 -9.13 -0.30
C ILE A 40 -6.97 -7.86 0.54
N ARG A 41 -7.41 -8.00 1.79
CA ARG A 41 -7.42 -6.92 2.78
C ARG A 41 -6.24 -7.09 3.73
N LEU A 42 -5.26 -6.21 3.60
CA LEU A 42 -4.11 -6.13 4.49
C LEU A 42 -4.38 -5.08 5.57
N ARG A 43 -3.81 -5.27 6.77
CA ARG A 43 -3.91 -4.32 7.89
C ARG A 43 -2.53 -3.85 8.28
N GLY A 44 -2.43 -2.62 8.74
CA GLY A 44 -1.17 -2.07 9.24
C GLY A 44 -1.38 -0.91 10.18
N THR A 45 -0.29 -0.49 10.79
CA THR A 45 -0.27 0.64 11.72
C THR A 45 0.22 1.88 10.99
N ALA A 46 -0.54 2.96 11.09
CA ALA A 46 -0.19 4.25 10.54
C ALA A 46 0.62 5.05 11.59
N GLY A 47 1.59 5.85 11.15
CA GLY A 47 2.38 6.76 12.00
C GLY A 47 3.88 6.65 11.74
N GLY A 48 4.68 7.43 12.46
CA GLY A 48 6.13 7.47 12.35
C GLY A 48 6.67 8.89 12.12
N GLN A 49 8.00 9.01 12.03
CA GLN A 49 8.69 10.29 11.93
C GLN A 49 9.45 10.47 10.62
N GLU A 50 9.49 9.45 9.76
CA GLU A 50 10.18 9.56 8.48
C GLU A 50 9.27 10.22 7.43
N PRO A 51 9.73 11.33 6.80
CA PRO A 51 8.97 11.98 5.73
C PRO A 51 8.78 11.03 4.55
N LEU A 52 7.57 10.95 4.00
CA LEU A 52 7.31 10.08 2.85
C LEU A 52 8.12 10.49 1.62
N ALA A 53 8.36 11.78 1.42
CA ALA A 53 9.22 12.27 0.34
C ALA A 53 10.63 11.65 0.41
N ARG A 54 11.14 11.39 1.62
CA ARG A 54 12.43 10.73 1.81
C ARG A 54 12.36 9.25 1.48
N LEU A 55 11.32 8.57 1.94
CA LEU A 55 11.09 7.14 1.68
C LEU A 55 10.83 6.86 0.20
N ALA A 56 10.13 7.76 -0.49
CA ALA A 56 9.84 7.69 -1.91
C ALA A 56 11.08 7.93 -2.80
N GLY A 57 12.09 8.63 -2.27
CA GLY A 57 13.26 9.07 -3.04
C GLY A 57 13.02 10.34 -3.86
N THR A 58 14.00 10.70 -4.70
CA THR A 58 14.16 12.01 -5.37
C THR A 58 13.05 12.42 -6.36
N ALA A 59 11.99 11.63 -6.54
CA ALA A 59 10.94 11.88 -7.53
C ALA A 59 9.49 11.88 -6.99
N GLY A 60 9.27 11.58 -5.70
CA GLY A 60 7.91 11.46 -5.16
C GLY A 60 7.40 12.74 -4.51
N ARG A 61 6.35 13.37 -5.07
CA ARG A 61 5.55 14.42 -4.37
C ARG A 61 4.70 13.83 -3.24
N CYS A 62 5.30 12.99 -2.41
CA CYS A 62 4.61 12.26 -1.35
C CYS A 62 4.59 13.10 -0.08
N ARG A 63 3.40 13.24 0.51
CA ARG A 63 3.19 13.98 1.76
C ARG A 63 2.94 13.02 2.91
N GLY A 64 3.08 13.50 4.14
CA GLY A 64 2.86 12.71 5.35
C GLY A 64 4.13 12.09 5.93
N PHE A 65 3.94 11.33 7.02
CA PHE A 65 5.01 10.70 7.80
C PHE A 65 4.70 9.24 8.07
N ALA A 66 5.67 8.36 7.80
CA ALA A 66 5.56 6.92 8.03
C ALA A 66 6.69 6.41 8.94
N GLN A 67 6.59 5.14 9.30
CA GLN A 67 7.71 4.40 9.87
C GLN A 67 8.78 4.18 8.80
N ALA A 68 10.04 4.06 9.23
CA ALA A 68 11.14 3.74 8.33
C ALA A 68 10.93 2.39 7.64
N GLN A 69 10.30 1.44 8.31
CA GLN A 69 9.96 0.14 7.75
C GLN A 69 8.63 0.21 6.97
N PRO A 70 8.52 -0.47 5.82
CA PRO A 70 7.26 -0.58 5.10
C PRO A 70 6.22 -1.34 5.92
N ASN A 71 4.95 -1.00 5.71
CA ASN A 71 3.86 -1.76 6.33
C ASN A 71 3.80 -3.17 5.75
N HIS A 72 3.97 -3.28 4.42
CA HIS A 72 3.94 -4.53 3.68
C HIS A 72 4.90 -4.52 2.50
N THR A 73 5.37 -5.70 2.14
CA THR A 73 6.14 -5.99 0.94
C THR A 73 5.26 -6.82 0.01
N LEU A 74 5.18 -6.43 -1.25
CA LEU A 74 4.47 -7.12 -2.32
C LEU A 74 5.50 -7.64 -3.33
N VAL A 75 5.50 -8.94 -3.61
CA VAL A 75 6.34 -9.57 -4.62
C VAL A 75 5.44 -9.96 -5.78
N LEU A 76 5.58 -9.24 -6.90
CA LEU A 76 4.93 -9.57 -8.16
C LEU A 76 5.82 -10.54 -8.92
N GLN A 77 5.31 -11.73 -9.23
CA GLN A 77 6.02 -12.76 -10.00
C GLN A 77 5.93 -12.52 -11.51
N ASP A 78 4.99 -11.68 -11.94
CA ASP A 78 4.75 -11.32 -13.34
C ASP A 78 4.34 -9.84 -13.47
N ASN A 79 4.28 -9.36 -14.70
CA ASN A 79 3.68 -8.07 -15.00
C ASN A 79 2.15 -8.16 -14.85
N VAL A 80 1.56 -7.41 -13.92
CA VAL A 80 0.13 -7.51 -13.63
C VAL A 80 -0.56 -6.15 -13.69
N PHE A 81 -1.88 -6.18 -13.89
CA PHE A 81 -2.74 -5.09 -13.46
C PHE A 81 -2.81 -5.13 -11.93
N LEU A 82 -2.59 -3.98 -11.30
CA LEU A 82 -2.67 -3.86 -9.85
C LEU A 82 -3.41 -2.57 -9.50
N ASP A 83 -4.37 -2.73 -8.59
CA ASP A 83 -5.10 -1.63 -7.98
C ASP A 83 -4.94 -1.72 -6.45
N VAL A 84 -4.25 -0.73 -5.89
CA VAL A 84 -3.99 -0.63 -4.46
C VAL A 84 -4.83 0.51 -3.91
N LEU A 85 -5.81 0.18 -3.07
CA LEU A 85 -6.71 1.14 -2.43
C LEU A 85 -6.47 1.15 -0.93
N ALA A 86 -6.19 2.32 -0.35
CA ALA A 86 -6.07 2.50 1.10
C ALA A 86 -7.33 3.13 1.70
N TYR A 87 -7.74 2.65 2.87
CA TYR A 87 -8.89 3.20 3.60
C TYR A 87 -8.63 3.25 5.11
N SER A 88 -9.22 4.24 5.77
CA SER A 88 -9.27 4.37 7.22
C SER A 88 -10.67 4.05 7.72
N ASP A 89 -10.78 3.26 8.78
CA ASP A 89 -12.05 3.09 9.51
C ASP A 89 -12.42 4.34 10.33
N ASP A 90 -11.45 5.22 10.60
CA ASP A 90 -11.73 6.52 11.19
C ASP A 90 -12.30 7.43 10.09
N PRO A 91 -13.55 7.91 10.22
CA PRO A 91 -14.17 8.78 9.22
C PRO A 91 -13.45 10.12 9.02
N GLN A 92 -12.67 10.57 10.02
CA GLN A 92 -11.80 11.75 9.98
C GLN A 92 -10.34 11.39 9.65
N GLY A 93 -10.01 10.10 9.54
CA GLY A 93 -8.67 9.62 9.25
C GLY A 93 -8.29 9.89 7.80
N ASP A 94 -7.34 10.80 7.61
CA ASP A 94 -6.70 11.06 6.33
C ASP A 94 -5.51 10.10 6.18
N VAL A 95 -5.40 9.40 5.06
CA VAL A 95 -4.37 8.37 4.80
C VAL A 95 -3.70 8.75 3.51
N THR A 96 -2.38 8.57 3.43
CA THR A 96 -1.64 8.67 2.16
C THR A 96 -1.11 7.27 1.84
N LEU A 97 -1.04 6.90 0.56
CA LEU A 97 -0.50 5.64 0.09
C LEU A 97 0.79 5.88 -0.68
N LEU A 98 1.83 5.12 -0.35
CA LEU A 98 3.10 5.06 -1.09
C LEU A 98 3.37 3.61 -1.49
N VAL A 99 3.67 3.40 -2.77
CA VAL A 99 4.19 2.15 -3.31
C VAL A 99 5.54 2.44 -3.96
N ARG A 100 6.60 1.76 -3.53
CA ARG A 100 7.96 1.91 -4.06
C ARG A 100 8.47 0.59 -4.63
N GLY A 101 8.91 0.60 -5.88
CA GLY A 101 9.61 -0.53 -6.50
C GLY A 101 11.08 -0.58 -6.09
N ALA A 102 11.66 -1.78 -6.11
CA ALA A 102 13.09 -2.01 -5.91
C ALA A 102 13.97 -1.32 -6.97
N ASP A 103 13.39 -1.00 -8.14
CA ASP A 103 14.01 -0.23 -9.23
C ASP A 103 14.08 1.29 -8.94
N GLY A 104 13.58 1.73 -7.78
CA GLY A 104 13.55 3.14 -7.39
C GLY A 104 12.33 3.91 -7.89
N THR A 105 11.42 3.27 -8.62
CA THR A 105 10.14 3.89 -8.96
C THR A 105 9.27 4.05 -7.71
N ALA A 106 8.56 5.17 -7.60
CA ALA A 106 7.67 5.43 -6.49
C ALA A 106 6.37 6.08 -6.97
N TRP A 107 5.26 5.65 -6.38
CA TRP A 107 3.93 6.16 -6.64
C TRP A 107 3.27 6.55 -5.34
N CYS A 108 2.66 7.72 -5.34
CA CYS A 108 1.94 8.25 -4.20
C CYS A 108 0.52 8.64 -4.58
N ALA A 109 -0.37 8.43 -3.63
CA ALA A 109 -1.79 8.70 -3.74
C ALA A 109 -2.29 9.22 -2.39
N ASP A 110 -3.32 10.06 -2.43
CA ASP A 110 -3.96 10.67 -1.26
C ASP A 110 -5.50 10.59 -1.35
N ARG A 111 -6.09 10.97 -2.49
CA ARG A 111 -7.56 11.11 -2.63
C ARG A 111 -8.11 10.74 -4.00
N GLU A 112 -7.35 9.98 -4.78
CA GLU A 112 -7.64 9.68 -6.19
C GLU A 112 -8.93 8.85 -6.35
N TYR A 113 -9.27 7.99 -5.39
CA TYR A 113 -10.53 7.27 -5.40
C TYR A 113 -11.65 8.08 -4.75
N ARG A 114 -12.63 8.47 -5.59
CA ARG A 114 -13.84 9.23 -5.20
C ARG A 114 -13.57 10.50 -4.39
N GLY A 115 -12.38 11.10 -4.53
CA GLY A 115 -11.99 12.32 -3.82
C GLY A 115 -11.69 12.12 -2.33
N ARG A 116 -11.58 10.87 -1.85
CA ARG A 116 -11.48 10.57 -0.41
C ARG A 116 -10.43 9.54 -0.05
N SER A 117 -10.17 8.57 -0.92
CA SER A 117 -9.28 7.45 -0.60
C SER A 117 -8.08 7.41 -1.54
N PRO A 118 -6.86 7.15 -1.03
CA PRO A 118 -5.70 6.95 -1.88
C PRO A 118 -5.86 5.71 -2.75
N GLN A 119 -5.62 5.86 -4.05
CA GLN A 119 -5.61 4.74 -4.96
C GLN A 119 -4.46 4.83 -5.94
N ILE A 120 -3.73 3.73 -6.07
CA ILE A 120 -2.72 3.53 -7.11
C ILE A 120 -3.18 2.37 -7.98
N ALA A 121 -3.81 2.71 -9.11
CA ALA A 121 -4.21 1.76 -10.13
C ALA A 121 -3.33 1.92 -11.37
N ARG A 122 -2.67 0.84 -11.80
CA ARG A 122 -1.91 0.84 -13.06
C ARG A 122 -2.18 -0.41 -13.86
N ARG A 123 -2.24 -0.22 -15.18
CA ARG A 123 -2.43 -1.30 -16.16
C ARG A 123 -1.28 -2.29 -16.23
N ARG A 124 -0.08 -1.84 -15.87
CA ARG A 124 1.13 -2.67 -15.94
C ARG A 124 2.09 -2.27 -14.84
N PHE A 125 2.01 -2.97 -13.71
CA PHE A 125 3.10 -3.02 -12.76
C PHE A 125 4.14 -4.03 -13.26
N PRO A 126 5.42 -3.67 -13.34
CA PRO A 126 6.48 -4.63 -13.65
C PRO A 126 6.55 -5.77 -12.62
N GLN A 127 7.03 -6.93 -13.04
CA GLN A 127 7.50 -7.96 -12.10
C GLN A 127 8.54 -7.35 -11.14
N GLY A 128 8.48 -7.71 -9.86
CA GLY A 128 9.46 -7.27 -8.89
C GLY A 128 8.92 -7.14 -7.46
N THR A 129 9.78 -6.62 -6.59
CA THR A 129 9.46 -6.38 -5.19
C THR A 129 9.07 -4.92 -4.98
N TYR A 130 7.95 -4.73 -4.31
CA TYR A 130 7.36 -3.44 -3.99
C TYR A 130 7.19 -3.31 -2.48
N GLN A 131 7.52 -2.15 -1.96
CA GLN A 131 7.30 -1.78 -0.57
C GLN A 131 6.08 -0.85 -0.51
N ILE A 132 5.19 -1.10 0.44
CA ILE A 132 3.94 -0.38 0.60
C ILE A 132 3.89 0.28 1.97
N TRP A 133 3.62 1.58 1.99
CA TRP A 133 3.36 2.37 3.19
C TRP A 133 1.96 3.00 3.09
N TRP A 134 1.26 3.06 4.22
CA TRP A 134 0.00 3.79 4.35
C TRP A 134 -0.03 4.64 5.64
N PRO A 135 0.82 5.68 5.73
CA PRO A 135 0.78 6.62 6.84
C PRO A 135 -0.57 7.36 6.97
N PRO A 136 -0.83 7.98 8.12
CA PRO A 136 -1.80 9.06 8.16
C PRO A 136 -1.27 10.23 7.30
N ALA A 137 -2.13 10.82 6.48
CA ALA A 137 -1.76 11.93 5.60
C ALA A 137 -1.36 13.17 6.40
N LYS A 138 -2.02 13.39 7.54
CA LYS A 138 -1.65 14.42 8.51
C LYS A 138 -0.68 13.83 9.55
N PRO A 139 0.35 14.58 9.97
CA PRO A 139 1.11 14.20 11.16
C PRO A 139 0.14 13.92 12.29
N ILE A 140 0.29 12.76 12.93
CA ILE A 140 -0.23 12.60 14.28
C ILE A 140 0.54 13.68 15.05
N ALA A 141 -0.12 14.79 15.41
CA ALA A 141 0.49 15.73 16.33
C ALA A 141 1.04 14.87 17.47
N PRO A 142 2.30 15.08 17.93
CA PRO A 142 2.70 14.47 19.19
C PRO A 142 1.55 14.78 20.12
N GLN A 143 0.91 13.75 20.67
CA GLN A 143 -0.17 13.94 21.60
C GLN A 143 0.46 14.88 22.63
N LEU A 144 0.06 16.15 22.62
CA LEU A 144 0.34 17.05 23.72
C LEU A 144 -0.32 16.29 24.85
N THR A 145 0.49 15.56 25.63
CA THR A 145 0.01 14.85 26.80
C THR A 145 -0.75 15.90 27.58
N PRO A 146 -2.09 15.83 27.67
CA PRO A 146 -2.71 16.54 28.78
C PRO A 146 -2.24 15.74 29.99
N PHE A 147 -1.62 16.39 30.97
CA PHE A 147 -1.86 16.19 32.40
C PHE A 147 -0.64 16.58 33.23
N PRO A 148 -0.82 17.17 34.43
CA PRO A 148 -2.00 17.86 34.98
C PRO A 148 -1.89 19.39 34.94
#